data_AF-A0A1C6ERH8-F1
#
_entry.id   AF-A0A1C6ERH8-F1
#
_cell.length_a   1.000
_cell.length_b   1.000
_cell.length_c   1.000
_cell.angle_alpha   90.00
_cell.angle_beta   90.00
_cell.angle_gamma   90.00
#
_symmetry.space_group_name_H-M   'P 1'
#
loop_
_entity.id
_entity.type
_entity.pdbx_description
1 polymer ?
#
loop_
_entity_poly.entity_id
_entity_poly.type
_entity_poly.pdbx_seq_one_letter_code
_entity_poly.pdbx_strand_id
1 'polypeptide(L)'
;MRLIILGAGGYGKTVADIARQSGKYEQIYFLDDGQETSDLILGTCLEYMKFADGNTEMYPAFGNNEMRLNWMKKLSDAQIVLPRLIHATAYVSPTAEVEAGTVVLPLAIINTDCRIQSGCIINCGSIVDHGCVIEEGVHISPGTVIKAENRIPRATKIEAGEVVPLRAYPL
;
A
#
# COMPACT_ATOMS: atom_id res chain seq x y z
N MET A 1 -1.65 13.06 -14.95
CA MET A 1 -0.68 12.41 -14.02
C MET A 1 -0.53 10.93 -14.36
N ARG A 2 0.68 10.38 -14.32
CA ARG A 2 0.98 8.97 -14.60
C ARG A 2 1.29 8.19 -13.30
N LEU A 3 0.82 6.95 -13.21
CA LEU A 3 1.24 5.98 -12.18
C LEU A 3 1.99 4.83 -12.83
N ILE A 4 3.15 4.49 -12.27
CA ILE A 4 3.87 3.25 -12.62
C ILE A 4 3.88 2.31 -11.42
N ILE A 5 3.44 1.08 -11.63
CA ILE A 5 3.36 0.05 -10.61
C ILE A 5 4.50 -0.95 -10.85
N LEU A 6 5.40 -1.11 -9.87
CA LEU A 6 6.43 -2.13 -9.93
C LEU A 6 5.83 -3.45 -9.45
N GLY A 7 5.76 -4.44 -10.34
CA GLY A 7 5.05 -5.71 -10.16
C GLY A 7 3.68 -5.73 -10.85
N ALA A 8 3.55 -6.54 -11.90
CA ALA A 8 2.34 -6.82 -12.68
C ALA A 8 1.65 -8.16 -12.28
N GLY A 9 1.99 -8.68 -11.10
CA GLY A 9 1.32 -9.83 -10.49
C GLY A 9 -0.11 -9.53 -10.02
N GLY A 10 -0.74 -10.47 -9.31
CA GLY A 10 -2.11 -10.32 -8.82
C GLY A 10 -2.32 -9.06 -7.98
N TYR A 11 -1.43 -8.79 -7.02
CA TYR A 11 -1.52 -7.58 -6.19
C TYR A 11 -1.33 -6.29 -7.00
N GLY A 12 -0.39 -6.26 -7.95
CA GLY A 12 -0.21 -5.12 -8.85
C GLY A 12 -1.46 -4.79 -9.67
N LYS A 13 -2.16 -5.82 -10.15
CA LYS A 13 -3.45 -5.65 -10.84
C LYS A 13 -4.53 -5.08 -9.91
N THR A 14 -4.58 -5.51 -8.64
CA THR A 14 -5.47 -4.91 -7.63
C THR A 14 -5.14 -3.44 -7.39
N VAL A 15 -3.86 -3.08 -7.29
CA VAL A 15 -3.43 -1.69 -7.10
C VAL A 15 -3.80 -0.83 -8.31
N ALA A 16 -3.62 -1.35 -9.53
CA ALA A 16 -4.02 -0.66 -10.75
C ALA A 16 -5.54 -0.44 -10.81
N ASP A 17 -6.33 -1.42 -10.36
CA ASP A 17 -7.78 -1.31 -10.30
C ASP A 17 -8.23 -0.16 -9.38
N ILE A 18 -7.74 -0.12 -8.13
CA ILE A 18 -8.10 0.99 -7.21
C ILE A 18 -7.57 2.34 -7.70
N ALA A 19 -6.40 2.37 -8.35
CA ALA A 19 -5.84 3.59 -8.89
C ALA A 19 -6.71 4.14 -10.03
N ARG A 20 -7.27 3.28 -10.89
CA ARG A 20 -8.24 3.69 -11.92
C ARG A 20 -9.49 4.30 -11.30
N GLN A 21 -10.03 3.66 -10.27
CA GLN A 21 -11.25 4.12 -9.59
C GLN A 21 -11.08 5.46 -8.88
N SER A 22 -9.85 5.84 -8.51
CA SER A 22 -9.58 7.16 -7.92
C SER A 22 -9.80 8.34 -8.88
N GLY A 23 -9.81 8.09 -10.20
CA GLY A 23 -9.87 9.15 -11.22
C GLY A 23 -8.64 10.08 -11.28
N LYS A 24 -7.62 9.86 -10.44
CA LYS A 24 -6.42 10.70 -10.35
C LYS A 24 -5.45 10.50 -11.53
N TYR A 25 -5.38 9.29 -12.07
CA TYR A 25 -4.37 8.90 -13.04
C TYR A 25 -4.97 8.74 -14.43
N GLU A 26 -4.42 9.48 -15.40
CA GLU A 26 -4.77 9.35 -16.82
C GLU A 26 -4.15 8.08 -17.42
N GLN A 27 -3.00 7.67 -16.89
CA GLN A 27 -2.20 6.56 -17.38
C GLN A 27 -1.68 5.72 -16.22
N ILE A 28 -1.86 4.40 -16.33
CA ILE A 28 -1.37 3.42 -15.36
C ILE A 28 -0.61 2.34 -16.13
N TYR A 29 0.66 2.19 -15.82
CA TYR A 29 1.56 1.23 -16.44
C TYR A 29 2.28 0.39 -15.39
N PHE A 30 2.97 -0.65 -15.84
CA PHE A 30 3.72 -1.56 -15.00
C PHE A 30 5.19 -1.62 -15.40
N LEU A 31 6.03 -1.95 -14.42
CA LEU A 31 7.36 -2.51 -14.61
C LEU A 31 7.41 -3.87 -13.94
N ASP A 32 7.90 -4.90 -14.62
CA ASP A 32 7.91 -6.27 -14.09
C ASP A 32 9.10 -7.06 -14.65
N ASP A 33 9.74 -7.86 -13.79
CA ASP A 33 10.96 -8.61 -14.12
C ASP A 33 10.67 -10.05 -14.62
N GLY A 34 9.43 -10.54 -14.50
CA GLY A 34 9.09 -11.95 -14.69
C GLY A 34 7.88 -12.25 -15.58
N GLN A 35 7.20 -11.23 -16.12
CA GLN A 35 6.00 -11.39 -16.96
C GLN A 35 6.32 -11.19 -18.45
N GLU A 36 5.55 -11.86 -19.32
CA GLU A 36 5.57 -11.62 -20.77
C GLU A 36 5.13 -10.19 -21.10
N THR A 37 5.75 -9.62 -22.13
CA THR A 37 5.49 -8.26 -22.63
C THR A 37 4.01 -8.06 -22.97
N SER A 38 3.39 -7.09 -22.31
CA SER A 38 2.08 -6.54 -22.64
C SER A 38 2.24 -5.05 -22.93
N ASP A 39 1.32 -4.45 -23.69
CA ASP A 39 1.31 -3.00 -23.94
C ASP A 39 1.28 -2.14 -22.66
N LEU A 40 0.89 -2.73 -21.52
CA LEU A 40 0.88 -2.07 -20.23
C LEU A 40 2.19 -2.24 -19.43
N ILE A 41 3.09 -3.13 -19.83
CA ILE A 41 4.38 -3.39 -19.18
C ILE A 41 5.48 -2.69 -19.98
N LEU A 42 6.06 -1.64 -19.40
CA LEU A 42 7.02 -0.76 -20.10
C LEU A 42 8.47 -1.24 -20.01
N GLY A 43 8.75 -2.28 -19.22
CA GLY A 43 10.08 -2.81 -19.00
C GLY A 43 10.21 -3.47 -17.64
N THR A 44 11.47 -3.65 -17.23
CA THR A 44 11.86 -4.23 -15.93
C THR A 44 11.80 -3.20 -14.81
N CYS A 45 11.72 -3.67 -13.56
CA CYS A 45 11.68 -2.79 -12.39
C CYS A 45 12.94 -1.92 -12.29
N LEU A 46 14.10 -2.40 -12.74
CA LEU A 46 15.37 -1.66 -12.71
C LEU A 46 15.39 -0.45 -13.67
N GLU A 47 14.46 -0.39 -14.62
CA GLU A 47 14.34 0.72 -15.57
C GLU A 47 13.49 1.88 -15.05
N TYR A 48 13.06 1.84 -13.78
CA TYR A 48 12.20 2.86 -13.17
C TYR A 48 12.70 4.30 -13.37
N MET A 49 14.02 4.54 -13.36
CA MET A 49 14.60 5.87 -13.55
C MET A 49 14.28 6.50 -14.92
N LYS A 50 13.95 5.70 -15.95
CA LYS A 50 13.52 6.21 -17.26
C LYS A 50 12.23 7.03 -17.20
N PHE A 51 11.47 6.87 -16.11
CA PHE A 51 10.14 7.47 -15.95
C PHE A 51 10.09 8.49 -14.80
N ALA A 52 11.23 8.88 -14.23
CA ALA A 52 11.34 9.86 -13.15
C ALA A 52 11.26 11.30 -13.72
N ASP A 53 10.09 11.70 -14.23
CA ASP A 53 9.88 12.95 -14.97
C ASP A 53 9.03 14.01 -14.26
N GLY A 54 8.81 13.85 -12.94
CA GLY A 54 8.03 14.78 -12.11
C GLY A 54 6.51 14.74 -12.31
N ASN A 55 6.01 14.12 -13.38
CA ASN A 55 4.59 13.83 -13.63
C ASN A 55 4.26 12.34 -13.44
N THR A 56 5.13 11.64 -12.71
CA THR A 56 5.03 10.20 -12.46
C THR A 56 5.14 9.92 -10.97
N GLU A 57 4.11 9.26 -10.46
CA GLU A 57 4.16 8.59 -9.16
C GLU A 57 4.48 7.11 -9.39
N MET A 58 5.13 6.47 -8.42
CA MET A 58 5.46 5.05 -8.52
C MET A 58 5.05 4.30 -7.27
N TYR A 59 4.56 3.07 -7.44
CA TYR A 59 4.18 2.20 -6.34
C TYR A 59 4.76 0.80 -6.47
N PRO A 60 5.52 0.29 -5.47
CA PRO A 60 6.01 -1.08 -5.48
C PRO A 60 4.95 -2.06 -4.98
N ALA A 61 4.24 -2.72 -5.90
CA ALA A 61 3.20 -3.70 -5.63
C ALA A 61 3.75 -5.10 -5.34
N PHE A 62 4.61 -5.20 -4.33
CA PHE A 62 5.13 -6.47 -3.84
C PHE A 62 4.41 -6.88 -2.55
N GLY A 63 3.87 -8.11 -2.53
CA GLY A 63 3.28 -8.69 -1.32
C GLY A 63 4.33 -8.98 -0.23
N ASN A 64 5.58 -9.23 -0.62
CA ASN A 64 6.69 -9.33 0.33
C ASN A 64 7.00 -7.94 0.92
N ASN A 65 6.84 -7.82 2.25
CA ASN A 65 6.96 -6.55 2.97
C ASN A 65 8.35 -5.92 2.82
N GLU A 66 9.42 -6.70 3.00
CA GLU A 66 10.79 -6.18 2.90
C GLU A 66 11.14 -5.76 1.48
N MET A 67 10.74 -6.55 0.48
CA MET A 67 10.93 -6.19 -0.93
C MET A 67 10.21 -4.88 -1.27
N ARG A 68 8.97 -4.72 -0.79
CA ARG A 68 8.19 -3.49 -0.94
C ARG A 68 8.92 -2.30 -0.31
N LEU A 69 9.33 -2.40 0.95
CA LEU A 69 10.04 -1.33 1.66
C LEU A 69 11.38 -0.97 1.01
N ASN A 70 12.14 -1.96 0.56
CA ASN A 70 13.40 -1.73 -0.15
C ASN A 70 13.20 -0.95 -1.46
N TRP A 71 12.14 -1.26 -2.20
CA TRP A 71 11.79 -0.50 -3.40
C TRP A 71 11.27 0.89 -3.08
N MET A 72 10.45 1.05 -2.03
CA MET A 72 10.02 2.37 -1.58
C MET A 72 11.21 3.26 -1.26
N LYS A 73 12.21 2.71 -0.55
CA LYS A 73 13.44 3.44 -0.26
C LYS A 73 14.15 3.89 -1.54
N LYS A 74 14.33 2.99 -2.52
CA LYS A 74 14.95 3.34 -3.82
C LYS A 74 14.19 4.46 -4.55
N LEU A 75 12.86 4.38 -4.58
CA LEU A 75 12.02 5.39 -5.22
C LEU A 75 12.13 6.74 -4.49
N SER A 76 12.10 6.72 -3.16
CA SER A 76 12.25 7.93 -2.33
C SER A 76 13.63 8.56 -2.46
N ASP A 77 14.70 7.76 -2.46
CA ASP A 77 16.08 8.23 -2.67
C ASP A 77 16.23 8.90 -4.05
N ALA A 78 15.48 8.43 -5.05
CA ALA A 78 15.38 9.01 -6.39
C ALA A 78 14.39 10.19 -6.48
N GLN A 79 13.85 10.66 -5.35
CA GLN A 79 12.86 11.75 -5.27
C GLN A 79 11.56 11.48 -6.05
N ILE A 80 11.24 10.21 -6.29
CA ILE A 80 10.00 9.79 -6.95
C ILE A 80 8.90 9.72 -5.91
N VAL A 81 7.75 10.31 -6.24
CA VAL A 81 6.60 10.39 -5.32
C VAL A 81 5.95 9.01 -5.17
N LEU A 82 5.86 8.57 -3.91
CA LEU A 82 5.13 7.37 -3.49
C LEU A 82 3.67 7.75 -3.16
N PRO A 83 2.68 7.27 -3.92
CA PRO A 83 1.30 7.64 -3.69
C PRO A 83 0.74 7.01 -2.41
N ARG A 84 -0.29 7.67 -1.88
CA ARG A 84 -1.27 7.02 -0.99
C ARG A 84 -2.47 6.65 -1.83
N LEU A 85 -2.81 5.37 -1.86
CA LEU A 85 -3.95 4.89 -2.63
C LEU A 85 -5.02 4.43 -1.65
N ILE A 86 -6.03 5.27 -1.44
CA ILE A 86 -7.14 5.00 -0.53
C ILE A 86 -8.39 4.85 -1.38
N HIS A 87 -9.00 3.68 -1.32
CA HIS A 87 -10.23 3.41 -2.06
C HIS A 87 -11.39 4.24 -1.52
N ALA A 88 -12.28 4.72 -2.40
CA ALA A 88 -13.39 5.61 -2.01
C ALA A 88 -14.40 4.98 -1.03
N THR A 89 -14.46 3.64 -0.96
CA THR A 89 -15.31 2.90 -0.02
C THR A 89 -14.60 2.53 1.29
N ALA A 90 -13.32 2.83 1.43
CA ALA A 90 -12.65 2.71 2.71
C ALA A 90 -13.08 3.85 3.64
N TYR A 91 -13.28 3.56 4.92
CA TYR A 91 -13.43 4.59 5.93
C TYR A 91 -12.07 4.85 6.57
N VAL A 92 -11.60 6.10 6.49
CA VAL A 92 -10.42 6.56 7.21
C VAL A 92 -10.86 7.73 8.07
N SER A 93 -10.71 7.57 9.39
CA SER A 93 -11.09 8.61 10.34
C SER A 93 -10.34 9.92 10.03
N PRO A 94 -10.99 11.10 10.11
CA PRO A 94 -10.32 12.39 9.89
C PRO A 94 -9.16 12.68 10.85
N THR A 95 -9.10 11.99 11.99
CA THR A 95 -8.02 12.08 12.99
C THR A 95 -6.93 11.04 12.79
N ALA A 96 -7.10 10.10 11.85
CA ALA A 96 -6.09 9.10 11.55
C ALA A 96 -5.01 9.67 10.64
N GLU A 97 -3.78 9.22 10.84
CA GLU A 97 -2.63 9.57 10.01
C GLU A 97 -2.29 8.39 9.11
N VAL A 98 -2.17 8.63 7.80
CA VAL A 98 -1.77 7.63 6.80
C VAL A 98 -0.60 8.17 5.99
N GLU A 99 0.56 7.52 6.11
CA GLU A 99 1.81 7.90 5.46
C GLU A 99 1.92 7.40 4.01
N ALA A 100 2.96 7.86 3.30
CA ALA A 100 3.20 7.59 1.89
C ALA A 100 3.44 6.11 1.57
N GLY A 101 3.12 5.70 0.34
CA GLY A 101 3.26 4.30 -0.10
C GLY A 101 2.30 3.34 0.59
N THR A 102 1.33 3.83 1.36
CA THR A 102 0.29 2.99 1.95
C THR A 102 -0.89 2.83 0.99
N VAL A 103 -1.40 1.60 0.93
CA VAL A 103 -2.60 1.25 0.17
C VAL A 103 -3.70 0.82 1.14
N VAL A 104 -4.86 1.46 1.02
CA VAL A 104 -6.08 1.15 1.77
C VAL A 104 -7.14 0.68 0.77
N LEU A 105 -7.43 -0.61 0.84
CA LEU A 105 -8.28 -1.32 -0.10
C LEU A 105 -9.79 -1.18 0.24
N PRO A 106 -10.71 -1.58 -0.67
CA PRO A 106 -12.14 -1.40 -0.47
C PRO A 106 -12.66 -1.91 0.87
N LEU A 107 -13.57 -1.15 1.47
CA LEU A 107 -14.25 -1.49 2.73
C LEU A 107 -13.33 -1.64 3.96
N ALA A 108 -12.05 -1.30 3.84
CA ALA A 108 -11.17 -1.21 5.00
C ALA A 108 -11.59 -0.05 5.92
N ILE A 109 -11.40 -0.23 7.22
CA ILE A 109 -11.74 0.74 8.26
C ILE A 109 -10.46 1.08 9.03
N ILE A 110 -10.09 2.35 9.07
CA ILE A 110 -9.04 2.90 9.95
C ILE A 110 -9.72 3.90 10.89
N ASN A 111 -9.85 3.52 12.16
CA ASN A 111 -10.57 4.31 13.17
C ASN A 111 -9.75 5.47 13.73
N THR A 112 -10.39 6.20 14.65
CA THR A 112 -9.89 7.40 15.33
C THR A 112 -8.52 7.20 15.96
N ASP A 113 -7.69 8.24 15.87
CA ASP A 113 -6.32 8.31 16.41
C ASP A 113 -5.37 7.17 16.00
N CYS A 114 -5.65 6.48 14.89
CA CYS A 114 -4.74 5.50 14.32
C CYS A 114 -3.57 6.18 13.59
N ARG A 115 -2.38 5.58 13.69
CA ARG A 115 -1.20 5.96 12.91
C ARG A 115 -0.79 4.80 12.01
N ILE A 116 -0.94 5.00 10.71
CA ILE A 116 -0.53 4.04 9.69
C ILE A 116 0.75 4.54 9.03
N GLN A 117 1.87 3.91 9.37
CA GLN A 117 3.17 4.26 8.84
C GLN A 117 3.32 3.86 7.37
N SER A 118 4.42 4.29 6.75
CA SER A 118 4.65 4.15 5.33
C SER A 118 4.63 2.69 4.84
N GLY A 119 4.19 2.49 3.60
CA GLY A 119 4.32 1.20 2.92
C GLY A 119 3.36 0.11 3.40
N CYS A 120 2.37 0.46 4.22
CA CYS A 120 1.41 -0.49 4.72
C CYS A 120 0.43 -0.95 3.64
N ILE A 121 -0.09 -2.17 3.80
CA ILE A 121 -1.22 -2.67 3.03
C ILE A 121 -2.35 -2.94 4.03
N ILE A 122 -3.41 -2.14 3.94
CA ILE A 122 -4.64 -2.31 4.71
C ILE A 122 -5.67 -2.90 3.76
N ASN A 123 -5.82 -4.23 3.82
CA ASN A 123 -6.51 -4.99 2.78
C ASN A 123 -8.04 -4.98 2.92
N CYS A 124 -8.73 -5.50 1.91
CA CYS A 124 -10.18 -5.41 1.78
C CYS A 124 -10.92 -5.84 3.05
N GLY A 125 -11.84 -5.00 3.51
CA GLY A 125 -12.68 -5.30 4.68
C GLY A 125 -11.94 -5.47 6.00
N SER A 126 -10.65 -5.11 6.08
CA SER A 126 -9.91 -5.14 7.34
C SER A 126 -10.32 -3.98 8.24
N ILE A 127 -10.24 -4.17 9.56
CA ILE A 127 -10.59 -3.17 10.57
C ILE A 127 -9.36 -2.92 11.43
N VAL A 128 -8.91 -1.66 11.46
CA VAL A 128 -7.92 -1.15 12.42
C VAL A 128 -8.65 -0.24 13.39
N ASP A 129 -8.93 -0.77 14.57
CA ASP A 129 -9.70 -0.08 15.60
C ASP A 129 -8.89 1.03 16.27
N HIS A 130 -9.55 1.88 17.06
CA HIS A 130 -9.01 3.15 17.52
C HIS A 130 -7.66 3.07 18.25
N GLY A 131 -6.84 4.11 18.09
CA GLY A 131 -5.57 4.26 18.79
C GLY A 131 -4.49 3.24 18.41
N CYS A 132 -4.64 2.51 17.30
CA CYS A 132 -3.61 1.58 16.84
C CYS A 132 -2.44 2.30 16.15
N VAL A 133 -1.25 1.73 16.30
CA VAL A 133 -0.06 2.08 15.53
C VAL A 133 0.26 0.91 14.61
N ILE A 134 0.21 1.13 13.31
CA ILE A 134 0.58 0.13 12.32
C ILE A 134 1.92 0.56 11.74
N GLU A 135 2.99 -0.17 12.09
CA GLU A 135 4.34 0.22 11.72
C GLU A 135 4.67 -0.04 10.24
N GLU A 136 5.80 0.51 9.78
CA GLU A 136 6.21 0.51 8.38
C GLU A 136 6.07 -0.87 7.71
N GLY A 137 5.49 -0.89 6.52
CA GLY A 137 5.43 -2.08 5.68
C GLY A 137 4.56 -3.22 6.23
N VAL A 138 3.74 -2.99 7.26
CA VAL A 138 2.81 -4.01 7.74
C VAL A 138 1.78 -4.37 6.66
N HIS A 139 1.45 -5.66 6.58
CA HIS A 139 0.38 -6.17 5.73
C HIS A 139 -0.75 -6.74 6.60
N ILE A 140 -1.84 -5.99 6.70
CA ILE A 140 -3.09 -6.45 7.30
C ILE A 140 -3.90 -7.10 6.18
N SER A 141 -4.07 -8.41 6.23
CA SER A 141 -4.72 -9.20 5.18
C SER A 141 -6.25 -9.00 5.13
N PRO A 142 -6.95 -9.55 4.12
CA PRO A 142 -8.39 -9.33 3.97
C PRO A 142 -9.18 -9.77 5.20
N GLY A 143 -10.16 -8.97 5.61
CA GLY A 143 -11.09 -9.30 6.71
C GLY A 143 -10.46 -9.41 8.10
N THR A 144 -9.19 -9.04 8.28
CA THR A 144 -8.53 -9.01 9.59
C THR A 144 -9.14 -7.93 10.50
N VAL A 145 -9.21 -8.19 11.81
CA VAL A 145 -9.60 -7.20 12.82
C VAL A 145 -8.46 -6.97 13.81
N ILE A 146 -7.92 -5.76 13.82
CA ILE A 146 -6.98 -5.28 14.85
C ILE A 146 -7.79 -4.51 15.89
N LYS A 147 -7.95 -5.09 17.09
CA LYS A 147 -8.62 -4.39 18.19
C LYS A 147 -7.80 -3.19 18.67
N ALA A 148 -8.44 -2.29 19.39
CA ALA A 148 -7.88 -1.02 19.80
C ALA A 148 -6.49 -1.10 20.47
N GLU A 149 -5.75 -0.01 20.37
CA GLU A 149 -4.50 0.22 21.11
C GLU A 149 -3.44 -0.90 20.91
N ASN A 150 -3.34 -1.41 19.69
CA ASN A 150 -2.25 -2.31 19.28
C ASN A 150 -1.16 -1.55 18.50
N ARG A 151 0.11 -1.90 18.73
CA ARG A 151 1.26 -1.50 17.91
C ARG A 151 1.75 -2.69 17.07
N ILE A 152 1.26 -2.82 15.84
CA ILE A 152 1.67 -3.93 14.97
C ILE A 152 3.11 -3.67 14.47
N PRO A 153 4.09 -4.55 14.74
CA PRO A 153 5.50 -4.28 14.45
C PRO A 153 5.82 -4.20 12.95
N ARG A 154 6.88 -3.46 12.61
CA ARG A 154 7.38 -3.29 11.23
C ARG A 154 7.42 -4.60 10.45
N ALA A 155 7.01 -4.54 9.18
CA ALA A 155 7.05 -5.64 8.23
C ALA A 155 6.30 -6.92 8.66
N THR A 156 5.42 -6.84 9.66
CA THR A 156 4.56 -7.94 10.07
C THR A 156 3.46 -8.19 9.04
N LYS A 157 3.08 -9.45 8.85
CA LYS A 157 1.86 -9.83 8.14
C LYS A 157 0.89 -10.45 9.14
N ILE A 158 -0.31 -9.89 9.22
CA ILE A 158 -1.43 -10.49 9.94
C ILE A 158 -2.27 -11.23 8.90
N GLU A 159 -2.61 -12.49 9.16
CA GLU A 159 -3.24 -13.34 8.15
C GLU A 159 -4.74 -13.03 8.01
N ALA A 160 -5.30 -13.48 6.88
CA ALA A 160 -6.67 -13.16 6.50
C ALA A 160 -7.67 -13.69 7.54
N GLY A 161 -8.63 -12.84 7.93
CA GLY A 161 -9.66 -13.20 8.91
C GLY A 161 -9.20 -13.31 10.36
N GLU A 162 -7.91 -13.06 10.66
CA GLU A 162 -7.43 -13.08 12.03
C GLU A 162 -7.99 -11.92 12.85
N VAL A 163 -8.19 -12.16 14.15
CA VAL A 163 -8.55 -11.13 15.12
C VAL A 163 -7.40 -10.97 16.09
N VAL A 164 -6.71 -9.83 16.03
CA VAL A 164 -5.68 -9.46 17.01
C VAL A 164 -6.39 -8.97 18.27
N PRO A 165 -6.21 -9.63 19.43
CA PRO A 165 -6.85 -9.23 20.68
C PRO A 165 -6.45 -7.81 21.13
N LEU A 166 -7.23 -7.26 22.04
CA LEU A 166 -6.93 -5.97 22.67
C LEU A 166 -5.53 -6.02 23.29
N ARG A 167 -4.64 -5.09 22.90
CA ARG A 167 -3.28 -4.96 23.43
C ARG A 167 -2.44 -6.25 23.37
N ALA A 168 -2.65 -7.09 22.35
CA ALA A 168 -1.75 -8.20 22.06
C ALA A 168 -0.34 -7.71 21.69
N TYR A 169 -0.27 -6.52 21.10
CA TYR A 169 0.94 -5.75 20.85
C TYR A 169 0.79 -4.40 21.54
N PRO A 170 1.26 -4.21 22.78
CA PRO A 170 1.06 -2.96 23.50
C PRO A 170 1.75 -1.75 22.84
N LEU A 171 1.16 -0.56 22.98
CA LEU A 171 1.64 0.72 22.43
C LEU A 171 3.00 1.18 22.98
#